data_AF-G0PK06-F1
#
_entry.id   AF-G0PK06-F1
#
_cell.length_a   1.000
_cell.length_b   1.000
_cell.length_c   1.000
_cell.angle_alpha   90.00
_cell.angle_beta   90.00
_cell.angle_gamma   90.00
#
_symmetry.space_group_name_H-M   'P 1'
#
loop_
_entity.id
_entity.type
_entity.pdbx_description
1 polymer ?
#
loop_
_entity_poly.entity_id
_entity_poly.type
_entity_poly.pdbx_seq_one_letter_code
_entity_poly.pdbx_strand_id
1 'polypeptide(L)'
;MIILRYSKTDNTKLFGFNKTCLNHHTCYFNHSQNEEFFIQDGMNRKLVDRCFQIAHGVQITVSNRSKLVLMMEIASHYQLSNVVKYLERQMFQLHVSTKTIRFWTRTAIQFDLNHLFSQLIRRDDSRKMLKFVKTKIPEMSGRIMKMIIAEYLHIYLRSYSDHSFYAVIGSRGLPSGDLKISAYFNFVNKNRKIKLEDKIHFEKFDWGVFSKNIKVEDVLEQSKGWLVDDELSIEYGIHVHAVKENDNMWKFNFEGKPFNCEEKDMIILRYSESVDSEFFGFNKKFLSFHTNYFDGSPDEEFFIQDVVNLKFVNECFQIAHGVQLTAATRLLPVLEIAFHYKLSNVVKYLERQMFQRHFSSENIQFWTRKAIQFDLNHLFSQLMRRDDSRKILKFVKTKIPEMSGRIMKMIIAKYLYAKV
;
A
#
# COMPACT_ATOMS: atom_id res chain seq x y z
N MET A 1 -15.30 -14.11 -33.50
CA MET A 1 -16.44 -14.24 -32.57
C MET A 1 -15.86 -14.45 -31.19
N ILE A 2 -16.25 -13.68 -30.17
CA ILE A 2 -15.77 -13.93 -28.80
C ILE A 2 -16.70 -14.94 -28.15
N ILE A 3 -16.13 -16.02 -27.61
CA ILE A 3 -16.88 -17.07 -26.91
C ILE A 3 -16.53 -16.99 -25.43
N LEU A 4 -17.52 -16.75 -24.56
CA LEU A 4 -17.35 -16.86 -23.11
C LEU A 4 -17.64 -18.30 -22.68
N ARG A 5 -16.67 -18.96 -22.04
CA ARG A 5 -16.81 -20.28 -21.43
C ARG A 5 -16.70 -20.18 -19.91
N TYR A 6 -17.43 -21.01 -19.19
CA TYR A 6 -17.45 -20.96 -17.72
C TYR A 6 -16.31 -21.76 -17.10
N SER A 7 -15.97 -22.90 -17.69
CA SER A 7 -14.81 -23.69 -17.29
C SER A 7 -14.21 -24.40 -18.51
N LYS A 8 -12.99 -24.93 -18.37
CA LYS A 8 -12.37 -25.77 -19.41
C LYS A 8 -13.14 -27.08 -19.63
N THR A 9 -13.96 -27.52 -18.67
CA THR A 9 -14.63 -28.82 -18.66
C THR A 9 -16.13 -28.74 -18.97
N ASP A 10 -16.73 -27.55 -18.92
CA ASP A 10 -18.17 -27.35 -19.16
C ASP A 10 -18.40 -26.76 -20.57
N ASN A 11 -19.13 -27.51 -21.40
CA ASN A 11 -19.41 -27.16 -22.80
C ASN A 11 -20.59 -26.18 -22.97
N THR A 12 -21.11 -25.60 -21.88
CA THR A 12 -22.15 -24.58 -21.95
C THR A 12 -21.60 -23.27 -22.53
N LYS A 13 -21.74 -23.10 -23.86
CA LYS A 13 -21.47 -21.83 -24.55
C LYS A 13 -22.52 -20.82 -24.12
N LEU A 14 -22.08 -19.68 -23.58
CA LEU A 14 -22.98 -18.64 -23.12
C LEU A 14 -23.44 -17.76 -24.29
N PHE A 15 -22.52 -17.18 -25.07
CA PHE A 15 -22.86 -16.32 -26.20
C PHE A 15 -21.70 -16.25 -27.19
N GLY A 16 -22.01 -16.07 -28.48
CA GLY A 16 -21.04 -15.73 -29.52
C GLY A 16 -21.19 -14.26 -29.89
N PHE A 17 -20.19 -13.43 -29.60
CA PHE A 17 -20.23 -12.00 -29.92
C PHE A 17 -19.49 -11.69 -31.21
N ASN A 18 -20.04 -10.81 -32.04
CA ASN A 18 -19.39 -10.36 -33.28
C ASN A 18 -18.27 -9.36 -32.96
N LYS A 19 -17.05 -9.62 -33.47
CA LYS A 19 -15.83 -8.84 -33.20
C LYS A 19 -15.95 -7.39 -33.70
N THR A 20 -16.75 -7.15 -34.74
CA THR A 20 -16.97 -5.82 -35.31
C THR A 20 -17.66 -4.85 -34.35
N CYS A 21 -18.50 -5.33 -33.43
CA CYS A 21 -19.19 -4.47 -32.46
C CYS A 21 -18.28 -3.94 -31.34
N LEU A 22 -17.18 -4.64 -31.02
CA LEU A 22 -16.25 -4.25 -29.95
C LEU A 22 -15.21 -3.21 -30.43
N ASN A 23 -14.84 -3.26 -31.71
CA ASN A 23 -13.87 -2.34 -32.29
C ASN A 23 -14.41 -0.91 -32.50
N HIS A 24 -15.74 -0.70 -32.54
CA HIS A 24 -16.33 0.64 -32.64
C HIS A 24 -16.45 1.38 -31.30
N HIS A 25 -16.15 0.72 -30.16
CA HIS A 25 -16.32 1.29 -28.83
C HIS A 25 -15.07 1.13 -27.95
N THR A 26 -13.92 1.70 -28.33
CA THR A 26 -12.74 1.93 -27.44
C THR A 26 -12.25 0.75 -26.57
N CYS A 27 -12.61 -0.50 -26.90
CA CYS A 27 -12.07 -1.68 -26.24
C CYS A 27 -10.87 -2.15 -27.06
N TYR A 28 -9.66 -1.88 -26.56
CA TYR A 28 -8.44 -2.40 -27.15
C TYR A 28 -8.29 -3.88 -26.79
N PHE A 29 -8.94 -4.76 -27.56
CA PHE A 29 -8.56 -6.17 -27.56
C PHE A 29 -7.37 -6.33 -28.51
N ASN A 30 -6.16 -6.12 -27.99
CA ASN A 30 -4.96 -6.55 -28.67
C ASN A 30 -4.97 -8.09 -28.64
N HIS A 31 -5.33 -8.72 -29.77
CA HIS A 31 -4.74 -9.94 -30.32
C HIS A 31 -5.62 -10.58 -31.42
N SER A 32 -4.95 -11.27 -32.33
CA SER A 32 -5.49 -11.85 -33.56
C SER A 32 -5.62 -13.37 -33.42
N GLN A 33 -6.78 -13.85 -32.95
CA GLN A 33 -7.48 -15.08 -33.36
C GLN A 33 -8.71 -15.29 -32.44
N ASN A 34 -9.56 -16.29 -32.72
CA ASN A 34 -10.79 -16.54 -31.93
C ASN A 34 -10.45 -16.92 -30.49
N GLU A 35 -10.56 -15.97 -29.56
CA GLU A 35 -10.27 -16.20 -28.15
C GLU A 35 -11.53 -16.64 -27.38
N GLU A 36 -11.35 -17.72 -26.61
CA GLU A 36 -12.30 -18.16 -25.60
C GLU A 36 -11.89 -17.56 -24.26
N PHE A 37 -12.81 -16.83 -23.63
CA PHE A 37 -12.58 -16.21 -22.33
C PHE A 37 -13.23 -17.06 -21.26
N PHE A 38 -12.45 -17.42 -20.23
CA PHE A 38 -12.95 -18.17 -19.10
C PHE A 38 -13.43 -17.22 -18.00
N ILE A 39 -14.65 -17.45 -17.50
CA ILE A 39 -15.13 -16.76 -16.32
C ILE A 39 -14.42 -17.37 -15.10
N GLN A 40 -13.77 -16.53 -14.30
CA GLN A 40 -13.06 -17.01 -13.11
C GLN A 40 -14.05 -17.59 -12.09
N ASP A 41 -13.68 -18.71 -11.47
CA ASP A 41 -14.49 -19.34 -10.43
C ASP A 41 -14.83 -18.36 -9.30
N GLY A 42 -16.12 -18.28 -8.95
CA GLY A 42 -16.64 -17.37 -7.92
C GLY A 42 -17.21 -16.04 -8.43
N MET A 43 -17.03 -15.68 -9.70
CA MET A 43 -17.66 -14.48 -10.26
C MET A 43 -19.17 -14.67 -10.48
N ASN A 44 -19.96 -13.64 -10.13
CA ASN A 44 -21.41 -13.70 -10.31
C ASN A 44 -21.78 -13.62 -11.80
N ARG A 45 -22.17 -14.75 -12.39
CA ARG A 45 -22.53 -14.89 -13.81
C ARG A 45 -23.50 -13.81 -14.32
N LYS A 46 -24.51 -13.43 -13.51
CA LYS A 46 -25.50 -12.42 -13.90
C LYS A 46 -24.89 -11.01 -13.97
N LEU A 47 -23.86 -10.72 -13.17
CA LEU A 47 -23.17 -9.43 -13.23
C LEU A 47 -22.20 -9.36 -14.39
N VAL A 48 -21.50 -10.47 -14.69
CA VAL A 48 -20.63 -10.59 -15.86
C VAL A 48 -21.42 -10.33 -17.15
N ASP A 49 -22.55 -11.02 -17.32
CA ASP A 49 -23.45 -10.82 -18.46
C ASP A 49 -23.90 -9.36 -18.60
N ARG A 50 -24.28 -8.71 -17.49
CA ARG A 50 -24.64 -7.28 -17.50
C ARG A 50 -23.48 -6.37 -17.92
N CYS A 51 -22.24 -6.65 -17.49
CA CYS A 51 -21.08 -5.86 -17.93
C CYS A 51 -20.89 -5.97 -19.44
N PHE A 52 -21.01 -7.17 -20.02
CA PHE A 52 -20.91 -7.34 -21.47
C PHE A 52 -22.07 -6.69 -22.22
N GLN A 53 -23.31 -6.77 -21.70
CA GLN A 53 -24.44 -6.04 -22.27
C GLN A 53 -24.22 -4.53 -22.29
N ILE A 54 -23.71 -3.95 -21.19
CA ILE A 54 -23.32 -2.52 -21.14
C ILE A 54 -22.20 -2.22 -22.14
N ALA A 55 -21.21 -3.11 -22.28
CA ALA A 55 -20.13 -2.95 -23.25
C ALA A 55 -20.65 -2.89 -24.69
N HIS A 56 -21.80 -3.52 -24.96
CA HIS A 56 -22.52 -3.49 -26.23
C HIS A 56 -23.58 -2.36 -26.32
N GLY A 57 -23.56 -1.40 -25.40
CA GLY A 57 -24.42 -0.22 -25.44
C GLY A 57 -25.79 -0.39 -24.78
N VAL A 58 -26.08 -1.54 -24.17
CA VAL A 58 -27.32 -1.73 -23.41
C VAL A 58 -27.28 -0.89 -22.14
N GLN A 59 -28.27 -0.01 -21.95
CA GLN A 59 -28.35 0.84 -20.77
C GLN A 59 -29.00 0.10 -19.60
N ILE A 60 -28.18 -0.47 -18.72
CA ILE A 60 -28.64 -1.22 -17.55
C ILE A 60 -28.51 -0.34 -16.30
N THR A 61 -29.63 0.06 -15.72
CA THR A 61 -29.63 0.80 -14.45
C THR A 61 -29.31 -0.13 -13.28
N VAL A 62 -28.36 0.28 -12.43
CA VAL A 62 -27.93 -0.50 -11.26
C VAL A 62 -28.13 0.34 -10.00
N SER A 63 -29.25 0.12 -9.31
CA SER A 63 -29.61 0.90 -8.12
C SER A 63 -28.89 0.45 -6.83
N ASN A 64 -28.24 -0.72 -6.85
CA ASN A 64 -27.59 -1.29 -5.67
C ASN A 64 -26.07 -1.00 -5.69
N ARG A 65 -25.59 -0.33 -4.64
CA ARG A 65 -24.17 0.08 -4.49
C ARG A 65 -23.20 -1.11 -4.50
N SER A 66 -23.51 -2.19 -3.79
CA SER A 66 -22.67 -3.39 -3.77
C SER A 66 -22.58 -4.04 -5.15
N LYS A 67 -23.69 -4.06 -5.90
CA LYS A 67 -23.68 -4.57 -7.28
C LYS A 67 -22.84 -3.70 -8.21
N LEU A 68 -22.89 -2.37 -8.06
CA LEU A 68 -22.04 -1.47 -8.85
C LEU A 68 -20.55 -1.71 -8.62
N VAL A 69 -20.12 -1.91 -7.37
CA VAL A 69 -18.71 -2.20 -7.07
C VAL A 69 -18.29 -3.54 -7.65
N LEU A 70 -19.07 -4.60 -7.48
CA LEU A 70 -18.78 -5.91 -8.08
C LEU A 70 -18.72 -5.84 -9.61
N MET A 71 -19.62 -5.06 -10.23
CA MET A 71 -19.58 -4.83 -11.67
C MET A 71 -18.35 -4.02 -12.10
N MET A 72 -17.88 -3.09 -11.26
CA MET A 72 -16.65 -2.34 -11.50
C MET A 72 -15.43 -3.27 -11.45
N GLU A 73 -15.36 -4.17 -10.46
CA GLU A 73 -14.30 -5.19 -10.36
C GLU A 73 -14.26 -6.07 -11.61
N ILE A 74 -15.42 -6.55 -12.06
CA ILE A 74 -15.55 -7.33 -13.30
C ILE A 74 -15.11 -6.49 -14.50
N ALA A 75 -15.59 -5.26 -14.62
CA ALA A 75 -15.27 -4.39 -15.77
C ALA A 75 -13.77 -4.05 -15.83
N SER A 76 -13.15 -3.75 -14.69
CA SER A 76 -11.71 -3.53 -14.58
C SER A 76 -10.91 -4.79 -14.92
N HIS A 77 -11.31 -5.95 -14.38
CA HIS A 77 -10.67 -7.24 -14.67
C HIS A 77 -10.67 -7.57 -16.17
N TYR A 78 -11.78 -7.33 -16.86
CA TYR A 78 -11.90 -7.54 -18.31
C TYR A 78 -11.52 -6.29 -19.15
N GLN A 79 -10.94 -5.25 -18.53
CA GLN A 79 -10.52 -4.01 -19.19
C GLN A 79 -11.61 -3.30 -20.03
N LEU A 80 -12.87 -3.42 -19.61
CA LEU A 80 -14.04 -2.84 -20.27
C LEU A 80 -14.18 -1.35 -19.94
N SER A 81 -13.31 -0.52 -20.52
CA SER A 81 -13.20 0.91 -20.19
C SER A 81 -14.50 1.71 -20.39
N ASN A 82 -15.33 1.34 -21.38
CA ASN A 82 -16.64 1.95 -21.61
C ASN A 82 -17.64 1.59 -20.51
N VAL A 83 -17.60 0.36 -20.00
CA VAL A 83 -18.42 -0.09 -18.87
C VAL A 83 -17.98 0.62 -17.59
N VAL A 84 -16.68 0.74 -17.33
CA VAL A 84 -16.14 1.50 -16.19
C VAL A 84 -16.68 2.94 -16.18
N LYS A 85 -16.58 3.65 -17.31
CA LYS A 85 -17.12 5.02 -17.47
C LYS A 85 -18.64 5.07 -17.27
N TYR A 86 -19.38 4.09 -17.77
CA TYR A 86 -20.83 4.02 -17.59
C TYR A 86 -21.21 3.81 -16.12
N LEU A 87 -20.54 2.87 -15.45
CA LEU A 87 -20.77 2.57 -14.03
C LEU A 87 -20.37 3.77 -13.16
N GLU A 88 -19.29 4.47 -13.47
CA GLU A 88 -18.89 5.70 -12.78
C GLU A 88 -20.00 6.78 -12.83
N ARG A 89 -20.63 6.96 -14.00
CA ARG A 89 -21.79 7.87 -14.16
C ARG A 89 -23.00 7.42 -13.33
N GLN A 90 -23.29 6.11 -13.30
CA GLN A 90 -24.37 5.56 -12.47
C GLN A 90 -24.08 5.77 -10.98
N MET A 91 -22.84 5.57 -10.53
CA MET A 91 -22.43 5.82 -9.14
C MET A 91 -22.64 7.28 -8.74
N PHE A 92 -22.41 8.22 -9.66
CA PHE A 92 -22.68 9.64 -9.44
C PHE A 92 -24.18 9.95 -9.30
N GLN A 93 -25.02 9.30 -10.11
CA GLN A 93 -26.48 9.47 -10.05
C GLN A 93 -27.07 8.93 -8.75
N LEU A 94 -26.45 7.92 -8.14
CA LEU A 94 -26.82 7.48 -6.81
C LEU A 94 -26.47 8.57 -5.80
N HIS A 95 -27.50 9.08 -5.12
CA HIS A 95 -27.39 10.18 -4.17
C HIS A 95 -26.22 9.95 -3.18
N VAL A 96 -25.12 10.68 -3.39
CA VAL A 96 -23.97 10.68 -2.49
C VAL A 96 -24.38 11.49 -1.26
N SER A 97 -24.75 10.79 -0.20
CA SER A 97 -24.96 11.40 1.13
C SER A 97 -23.63 11.49 1.90
N THR A 98 -23.61 12.29 2.96
CA THR A 98 -22.50 12.35 3.92
C THR A 98 -22.16 10.99 4.52
N LYS A 99 -23.15 10.10 4.69
CA LYS A 99 -22.96 8.72 5.19
C LYS A 99 -22.25 7.82 4.18
N THR A 100 -22.37 8.12 2.89
CA THR A 100 -21.85 7.27 1.80
C THR A 100 -20.59 7.82 1.15
N ILE A 101 -20.18 9.06 1.48
CA ILE A 101 -19.03 9.72 0.85
C ILE A 101 -17.75 8.87 0.99
N ARG A 102 -17.47 8.32 2.18
CA ARG A 102 -16.28 7.47 2.41
C ARG A 102 -16.26 6.22 1.53
N PHE A 103 -17.42 5.59 1.35
CA PHE A 103 -17.56 4.42 0.50
C PHE A 103 -17.20 4.78 -0.95
N TRP A 104 -17.80 5.85 -1.48
CA TRP A 104 -17.54 6.28 -2.85
C TRP A 104 -16.12 6.80 -3.06
N THR A 105 -15.54 7.51 -2.08
CA THR A 105 -14.15 7.94 -2.14
C THR A 105 -13.21 6.74 -2.21
N ARG A 106 -13.45 5.69 -1.39
CA ARG A 106 -12.67 4.44 -1.46
C ARG A 106 -12.77 3.79 -2.83
N THR A 107 -13.99 3.62 -3.34
CA THR A 107 -14.23 3.04 -4.67
C THR A 107 -13.55 3.85 -5.76
N ALA A 108 -13.62 5.19 -5.70
CA ALA A 108 -13.02 6.03 -6.70
C ALA A 108 -11.48 5.96 -6.70
N ILE A 109 -10.85 5.85 -5.53
CA ILE A 109 -9.40 5.64 -5.40
C ILE A 109 -9.02 4.26 -5.94
N GLN A 110 -9.73 3.21 -5.50
CA GLN A 110 -9.45 1.82 -5.86
C GLN A 110 -9.50 1.57 -7.37
N PHE A 111 -10.44 2.19 -8.08
CA PHE A 111 -10.64 1.99 -9.53
C PHE A 111 -10.18 3.17 -10.38
N ASP A 112 -9.38 4.09 -9.83
CA ASP A 112 -8.90 5.31 -10.50
C ASP A 112 -10.01 6.13 -11.21
N LEU A 113 -11.18 6.25 -10.57
CA LEU A 113 -12.37 6.95 -11.08
C LEU A 113 -12.22 8.46 -10.89
N ASN A 114 -11.37 9.06 -11.72
CA ASN A 114 -10.98 10.47 -11.64
C ASN A 114 -12.20 11.42 -11.67
N HIS A 115 -13.22 11.16 -12.48
CA HIS A 115 -14.36 12.07 -12.57
C HIS A 115 -15.23 12.00 -11.31
N LEU A 116 -15.54 10.80 -10.81
CA LEU A 116 -16.25 10.61 -9.55
C LEU A 116 -15.47 11.23 -8.40
N PHE A 117 -14.17 10.97 -8.32
CA PHE A 117 -13.32 11.52 -7.27
C PHE A 117 -13.30 13.06 -7.28
N SER A 118 -13.23 13.69 -8.45
CA SER A 118 -13.28 15.16 -8.60
C SER A 118 -14.56 15.74 -7.98
N GLN A 119 -15.69 15.12 -8.30
CA GLN A 119 -17.00 15.54 -7.83
C GLN A 119 -17.16 15.33 -6.32
N LEU A 120 -16.59 14.24 -5.79
CA LEU A 120 -16.57 14.00 -4.35
C LEU A 120 -15.76 15.09 -3.65
N ILE A 121 -14.57 15.41 -4.18
CA ILE A 121 -13.66 16.43 -3.62
C ILE A 121 -14.31 17.79 -3.44
N ARG A 122 -15.06 18.24 -4.46
CA ARG A 122 -15.68 19.58 -4.49
C ARG A 122 -16.88 19.76 -3.56
N ARG A 123 -17.32 18.73 -2.84
CA ARG A 123 -18.48 18.82 -1.94
C ARG A 123 -18.09 19.37 -0.57
N ASP A 124 -18.97 20.18 0.01
CA ASP A 124 -18.79 20.95 1.27
C ASP A 124 -18.44 20.13 2.55
N ASP A 125 -18.40 18.79 2.49
CA ASP A 125 -17.91 17.93 3.58
C ASP A 125 -16.40 17.58 3.42
N SER A 126 -15.66 18.47 2.74
CA SER A 126 -14.25 18.34 2.37
C SER A 126 -13.36 17.99 3.55
N ARG A 127 -13.60 18.53 4.75
CA ARG A 127 -12.79 18.22 5.95
C ARG A 127 -12.88 16.77 6.42
N LYS A 128 -14.09 16.18 6.48
CA LYS A 128 -14.25 14.78 6.89
C LYS A 128 -13.70 13.82 5.85
N MET A 129 -13.88 14.18 4.59
CA MET A 129 -13.34 13.43 3.48
C MET A 129 -11.81 13.55 3.43
N LEU A 130 -11.23 14.73 3.69
CA LEU A 130 -9.78 14.93 3.77
C LEU A 130 -9.14 14.03 4.82
N LYS A 131 -9.76 13.89 6.01
CA LYS A 131 -9.30 12.95 7.03
C LYS A 131 -9.29 11.50 6.53
N PHE A 132 -10.27 11.12 5.71
CA PHE A 132 -10.33 9.79 5.09
C PHE A 132 -9.30 9.64 3.94
N VAL A 133 -9.24 10.61 3.04
CA VAL A 133 -8.29 10.70 1.93
C VAL A 133 -6.84 10.60 2.43
N LYS A 134 -6.49 11.26 3.54
CA LYS A 134 -5.17 11.11 4.20
C LYS A 134 -4.77 9.65 4.42
N THR A 135 -5.70 8.82 4.88
CA THR A 135 -5.44 7.39 5.14
C THR A 135 -5.31 6.54 3.88
N LYS A 136 -5.54 7.15 2.71
CA LYS A 136 -5.58 6.49 1.41
C LYS A 136 -4.60 7.07 0.39
N ILE A 137 -3.80 8.08 0.77
CA ILE A 137 -2.75 8.66 -0.09
C ILE A 137 -1.84 7.59 -0.71
N PRO A 138 -1.38 6.56 0.03
CA PRO A 138 -0.54 5.50 -0.53
C PRO A 138 -1.17 4.74 -1.71
N GLU A 139 -2.50 4.56 -1.68
CA GLU A 139 -3.28 3.80 -2.67
C GLU A 139 -3.66 4.63 -3.92
N MET A 140 -3.29 5.91 -3.99
CA MET A 140 -3.79 6.81 -5.03
C MET A 140 -2.93 6.83 -6.29
N SER A 141 -3.60 6.84 -7.44
CA SER A 141 -2.94 7.14 -8.70
C SER A 141 -2.34 8.55 -8.70
N GLY A 142 -1.33 8.77 -9.54
CA GLY A 142 -0.75 10.10 -9.72
C GLY A 142 -1.77 11.16 -10.17
N ARG A 143 -2.86 10.78 -10.87
CA ARG A 143 -3.92 11.71 -11.28
C ARG A 143 -4.82 12.10 -10.11
N ILE A 144 -5.28 11.14 -9.32
CA ILE A 144 -6.06 11.38 -8.10
C ILE A 144 -5.24 12.22 -7.11
N MET A 145 -3.95 11.91 -6.97
CA MET A 145 -3.03 12.69 -6.14
C MET A 145 -2.91 14.14 -6.64
N LYS A 146 -2.77 14.36 -7.95
CA LYS A 146 -2.78 15.72 -8.54
C LYS A 146 -4.06 16.47 -8.23
N MET A 147 -5.21 15.80 -8.18
CA MET A 147 -6.49 16.45 -7.86
C MET A 147 -6.61 16.81 -6.38
N ILE A 148 -6.11 15.97 -5.48
CA ILE A 148 -5.98 16.32 -4.05
C ILE A 148 -4.99 17.45 -3.87
N ILE A 149 -3.87 17.41 -4.59
CA ILE A 149 -2.89 18.49 -4.57
C ILE A 149 -3.60 19.78 -5.04
N ALA A 150 -4.26 19.78 -6.19
CA ALA A 150 -4.93 20.96 -6.70
C ALA A 150 -5.99 21.54 -5.74
N GLU A 151 -6.71 20.69 -5.02
CA GLU A 151 -7.75 21.15 -4.08
C GLU A 151 -7.19 21.56 -2.71
N TYR A 152 -6.22 20.81 -2.18
CA TYR A 152 -5.80 20.90 -0.77
C TYR A 152 -4.36 21.34 -0.56
N LEU A 153 -3.48 21.20 -1.57
CA LEU A 153 -2.09 21.65 -1.54
C LEU A 153 -1.90 22.83 -2.49
N HIS A 154 -1.72 24.01 -1.92
CA HIS A 154 -1.46 25.20 -2.71
C HIS A 154 0.02 25.32 -3.00
N ILE A 155 0.35 25.40 -4.27
CA ILE A 155 1.68 25.81 -4.72
C ILE A 155 1.58 27.27 -5.11
N TYR A 156 2.35 28.11 -4.42
CA TYR A 156 2.36 29.54 -4.67
C TYR A 156 3.75 30.10 -4.44
N LEU A 157 4.04 31.23 -5.08
CA LEU A 157 5.23 32.01 -4.82
C LEU A 157 4.97 32.96 -3.66
N ARG A 158 5.93 33.09 -2.76
CA ARG A 158 5.89 34.06 -1.66
C ARG A 158 7.12 34.95 -1.75
N SER A 159 6.91 36.25 -1.63
CA SER A 159 8.01 37.20 -1.47
C SER A 159 8.59 37.06 -0.06
N TYR A 160 9.91 36.94 0.04
CA TYR A 160 10.65 37.07 1.30
C TYR A 160 11.06 38.52 1.55
N SER A 161 11.31 39.26 0.47
CA SER A 161 11.69 40.67 0.42
C SER A 161 11.35 41.24 -0.96
N ASP A 162 11.52 42.55 -1.16
CA ASP A 162 11.32 43.20 -2.46
C ASP A 162 12.22 42.62 -3.57
N HIS A 163 13.29 41.93 -3.21
CA HIS A 163 14.30 41.42 -4.15
C HIS A 163 14.30 39.91 -4.33
N SER A 164 13.47 39.14 -3.61
CA SER A 164 13.48 37.68 -3.71
C SER A 164 12.16 37.01 -3.36
N PHE A 165 11.94 35.86 -3.98
CA PHE A 165 10.78 35.02 -3.74
C PHE A 165 11.17 33.54 -3.65
N TYR A 166 10.26 32.73 -3.13
CA TYR A 166 10.40 31.29 -3.02
C TYR A 166 9.07 30.58 -3.29
N ALA A 167 9.15 29.34 -3.78
CA ALA A 167 7.99 28.50 -3.97
C ALA A 167 7.57 27.89 -2.63
N VAL A 168 6.27 27.77 -2.39
CA VAL A 168 5.71 27.16 -1.19
C VAL A 168 4.69 26.11 -1.60
N ILE A 169 4.80 24.90 -1.07
CA ILE A 169 3.72 23.91 -1.02
C ILE A 169 3.09 24.03 0.37
N GLY A 170 1.99 24.77 0.46
CA GLY A 170 1.16 24.86 1.66
C GLY A 170 -0.04 23.92 1.57
N SER A 171 -0.77 23.73 2.66
CA SER A 171 -2.07 23.06 2.61
C SER A 171 -3.16 23.90 3.22
N ARG A 172 -4.37 23.82 2.64
CA ARG A 172 -5.58 24.30 3.30
C ARG A 172 -6.23 23.15 4.06
N GLY A 173 -6.24 23.27 5.38
CA GLY A 173 -7.07 22.41 6.24
C GLY A 173 -6.57 20.97 6.44
N LEU A 174 -5.34 20.61 6.03
CA LEU A 174 -4.70 19.42 6.59
C LEU A 174 -4.35 19.73 8.06
N PRO A 175 -4.84 18.96 9.04
CA PRO A 175 -4.35 19.08 10.40
C PRO A 175 -2.84 18.96 10.38
N SER A 176 -2.23 19.96 11.00
CA SER A 176 -0.81 20.20 11.02
C SER A 176 -0.16 19.15 11.96
N GLY A 177 0.88 18.46 11.47
CA GLY A 177 1.62 17.46 12.27
C GLY A 177 1.32 15.96 12.06
N ASP A 178 0.50 15.58 11.06
CA ASP A 178 0.18 14.15 10.79
C ASP A 178 0.98 13.51 9.63
N LEU A 179 1.88 14.26 8.99
CA LEU A 179 2.63 13.79 7.83
C LEU A 179 4.10 14.10 7.99
N LYS A 180 4.95 13.11 7.69
CA LYS A 180 6.39 13.24 7.55
C LYS A 180 6.70 13.14 6.07
N ILE A 181 7.17 14.24 5.48
CA ILE A 181 7.36 14.33 4.04
C ILE A 181 8.76 14.85 3.70
N SER A 182 9.17 14.51 2.49
CA SER A 182 10.15 15.29 1.76
C SER A 182 9.49 15.91 0.55
N ALA A 183 9.99 17.05 0.12
CA ALA A 183 9.66 17.60 -1.18
C ALA A 183 10.93 18.18 -1.82
N TYR A 184 10.86 18.35 -3.14
CA TYR A 184 11.85 19.08 -3.91
C TYR A 184 11.18 20.13 -4.77
N PHE A 185 11.94 21.16 -5.10
CA PHE A 185 11.57 22.22 -6.03
C PHE A 185 12.70 22.43 -7.00
N ASN A 186 12.41 22.51 -8.30
CA ASN A 186 13.36 22.88 -9.33
C ASN A 186 12.76 24.01 -10.15
N PHE A 187 13.37 25.19 -10.09
CA PHE A 187 13.07 26.24 -11.06
C PHE A 187 13.61 25.82 -12.43
N VAL A 188 12.76 25.89 -13.45
CA VAL A 188 13.09 25.44 -14.80
C VAL A 188 13.51 26.65 -15.64
N ASN A 189 14.59 26.50 -16.38
CA ASN A 189 15.23 27.53 -17.18
C ASN A 189 15.43 27.02 -18.61
N LYS A 190 15.47 27.92 -19.61
CA LYS A 190 15.79 27.67 -21.04
C LYS A 190 16.99 26.75 -21.21
N ASN A 191 18.02 26.92 -20.39
CA ASN A 191 19.28 26.16 -20.46
C ASN A 191 19.22 24.76 -19.84
N ARG A 192 17.99 24.23 -19.60
CA ARG A 192 17.66 22.88 -19.10
C ARG A 192 18.54 22.43 -17.92
N LYS A 193 18.05 22.77 -16.72
CA LYS A 193 18.33 22.16 -15.39
C LYS A 193 19.53 22.73 -14.63
N ILE A 194 19.39 23.95 -14.09
CA ILE A 194 20.01 24.21 -12.79
C ILE A 194 19.10 23.56 -11.74
N LYS A 195 19.47 22.34 -11.33
CA LYS A 195 18.84 21.66 -10.19
C LYS A 195 19.27 22.37 -8.91
N LEU A 196 18.41 23.21 -8.36
CA LEU A 196 18.43 23.49 -6.93
C LEU A 196 17.68 22.34 -6.25
N GLU A 197 18.30 21.16 -6.15
CA GLU A 197 17.70 20.05 -5.39
C GLU A 197 17.67 20.42 -3.90
N ASP A 198 16.58 21.06 -3.48
CA ASP A 198 16.29 21.29 -2.07
C ASP A 198 15.47 20.13 -1.55
N LYS A 199 16.15 19.15 -0.94
CA LYS A 199 15.48 18.12 -0.15
C LYS A 199 15.16 18.71 1.22
N ILE A 200 13.90 19.05 1.44
CA ILE A 200 13.49 19.63 2.71
C ILE A 200 12.65 18.61 3.46
N HIS A 201 13.07 18.34 4.69
CA HIS A 201 12.44 17.38 5.57
C HIS A 201 11.53 18.11 6.55
N PHE A 202 10.24 17.77 6.53
CA PHE A 202 9.28 18.33 7.47
C PHE A 202 8.71 17.22 8.36
N GLU A 203 8.84 17.41 9.66
CA GLU A 203 8.16 16.58 10.68
C GLU A 203 6.80 17.17 11.07
N LYS A 204 6.56 18.46 10.78
CA LYS A 204 5.29 19.16 10.99
C LYS A 204 4.99 20.08 9.82
N PHE A 205 3.84 19.88 9.19
CA PHE A 205 3.42 20.56 7.96
C PHE A 205 2.74 21.93 8.20
N ASP A 206 2.93 22.53 9.38
CA ASP A 206 2.19 23.72 9.83
C ASP A 206 2.47 24.96 8.97
N TRP A 207 3.66 25.05 8.36
CA TRP A 207 4.13 26.22 7.61
C TRP A 207 4.30 25.94 6.10
N GLY A 208 3.99 24.72 5.65
CA GLY A 208 4.27 24.25 4.30
C GLY A 208 5.76 24.00 4.02
N VAL A 209 6.04 23.43 2.85
CA VAL A 209 7.41 23.21 2.35
C VAL A 209 7.79 24.39 1.46
N PHE A 210 8.96 24.99 1.65
CA PHE A 210 9.39 26.17 0.88
C PHE A 210 10.71 25.94 0.16
N SER A 211 10.85 26.33 -1.11
CA SER A 211 12.13 26.27 -1.83
C SER A 211 13.15 27.25 -1.27
N LYS A 212 14.41 27.18 -1.73
CA LYS A 212 15.33 28.32 -1.65
C LYS A 212 14.76 29.55 -2.34
N ASN A 213 15.20 30.70 -1.86
CA ASN A 213 14.92 31.99 -2.45
C ASN A 213 15.63 32.14 -3.80
N ILE A 214 14.95 32.71 -4.78
CA ILE A 214 15.51 33.20 -6.04
C ILE A 214 15.33 34.71 -6.11
N LYS A 215 16.34 35.42 -6.63
CA LYS A 215 16.26 36.88 -6.75
C LYS A 215 15.36 37.27 -7.92
N VAL A 216 14.57 38.32 -7.72
CA VAL A 216 13.72 38.88 -8.79
C VAL A 216 14.57 39.34 -9.96
N GLU A 217 15.68 40.02 -9.68
CA GLU A 217 16.65 40.48 -10.68
C GLU A 217 17.17 39.32 -11.54
N ASP A 218 17.50 38.18 -10.90
CA ASP A 218 17.99 37.01 -11.63
C ASP A 218 16.93 36.47 -12.59
N VAL A 219 15.66 36.49 -12.19
CA VAL A 219 14.53 35.96 -12.96
C VAL A 219 14.17 36.87 -14.13
N LEU A 220 14.18 38.18 -13.91
CA LEU A 220 13.89 39.19 -14.93
C LEU A 220 15.03 39.35 -15.95
N GLU A 221 16.25 38.97 -15.59
CA GLU A 221 17.38 39.04 -16.51
C GLU A 221 17.22 38.00 -17.64
N GLN A 222 16.86 38.47 -18.84
CA GLN A 222 16.56 37.61 -19.98
C GLN A 222 17.74 36.69 -20.38
N SER A 223 18.97 37.17 -20.17
CA SER A 223 20.22 36.42 -20.39
C SER A 223 20.33 35.18 -19.50
N LYS A 224 19.75 35.23 -18.30
CA LYS A 224 19.75 34.11 -17.36
C LYS A 224 18.74 33.05 -17.74
N GLY A 225 17.66 33.41 -18.45
CA GLY A 225 16.77 32.43 -19.09
C GLY A 225 15.72 31.79 -18.18
N TRP A 226 15.38 32.38 -17.03
CA TRP A 226 14.36 31.83 -16.13
C TRP A 226 12.93 32.00 -16.62
N LEU A 227 12.66 33.06 -17.39
CA LEU A 227 11.35 33.32 -18.02
C LEU A 227 11.34 32.84 -19.46
N VAL A 228 10.56 31.80 -19.76
CA VAL A 228 10.33 31.27 -21.11
C VAL A 228 8.94 31.71 -21.53
N ASP A 229 8.82 32.50 -22.60
CA ASP A 229 7.55 33.06 -23.05
C ASP A 229 6.79 33.78 -21.92
N ASP A 230 7.52 34.57 -21.12
CA ASP A 230 7.06 35.27 -19.92
C ASP A 230 6.53 34.36 -18.78
N GLU A 231 6.72 33.05 -18.89
CA GLU A 231 6.34 32.07 -17.87
C GLU A 231 7.54 31.64 -17.02
N LEU A 232 7.36 31.65 -15.70
CA LEU A 232 8.26 31.01 -14.76
C LEU A 232 7.75 29.59 -14.46
N SER A 233 8.56 28.59 -14.82
CA SER A 233 8.22 27.19 -14.60
C SER A 233 8.91 26.63 -13.35
N ILE A 234 8.14 25.88 -12.55
CA ILE A 234 8.61 25.21 -11.33
C ILE A 234 8.21 23.74 -11.39
N GLU A 235 9.18 22.85 -11.40
CA GLU A 235 8.97 21.43 -11.20
C GLU A 235 9.06 21.12 -9.71
N TYR A 236 8.17 20.28 -9.19
CA TYR A 236 8.19 19.88 -7.79
C TYR A 236 7.83 18.41 -7.66
N GLY A 237 8.23 17.82 -6.54
CA GLY A 237 7.76 16.50 -6.14
C GLY A 237 7.54 16.44 -4.64
N ILE A 238 6.64 15.55 -4.22
CA ILE A 238 6.34 15.28 -2.81
C ILE A 238 6.47 13.77 -2.57
N HIS A 239 7.20 13.39 -1.52
CA HIS A 239 7.31 12.02 -1.06
C HIS A 239 6.88 11.96 0.40
N VAL A 240 5.90 11.12 0.70
CA VAL A 240 5.41 10.89 2.06
C VAL A 240 6.18 9.73 2.65
N HIS A 241 7.01 10.01 3.66
CA HIS A 241 7.80 9.00 4.38
C HIS A 241 6.97 8.26 5.41
N ALA A 242 6.14 8.99 6.16
CA ALA A 242 5.32 8.43 7.20
C ALA A 242 4.05 9.25 7.42
N VAL A 243 3.01 8.56 7.91
CA VAL A 243 1.73 9.14 8.27
C VAL A 243 1.44 8.81 9.73
N LYS A 244 0.95 9.79 10.49
CA LYS A 244 0.44 9.56 11.82
C LYS A 244 -1.02 9.15 11.72
N GLU A 245 -1.34 7.93 12.15
CA GLU A 245 -2.71 7.42 12.10
C GLU A 245 -3.55 7.86 13.31
N ASN A 246 -4.83 7.48 13.32
CA ASN A 246 -5.78 7.85 14.38
C ASN A 246 -5.40 7.29 15.77
N ASP A 247 -4.54 6.28 15.82
CA ASP A 247 -3.95 5.72 17.04
C ASP A 247 -2.77 6.56 17.58
N ASN A 248 -2.50 7.71 16.96
CA ASN A 248 -1.37 8.59 17.22
C ASN A 248 0.00 7.94 16.98
N MET A 249 0.07 6.81 16.27
CA MET A 249 1.32 6.16 15.91
C MET A 249 1.75 6.59 14.51
N TRP A 250 3.05 6.85 14.37
CA TRP A 250 3.67 7.05 13.06
C TRP A 250 3.85 5.70 12.37
N LYS A 251 3.46 5.62 11.10
CA LYS A 251 3.68 4.48 10.24
C LYS A 251 4.37 4.90 8.98
N PHE A 252 5.39 4.16 8.58
CA PHE A 252 6.12 4.37 7.35
C PHE A 252 5.24 4.06 6.14
N ASN A 253 5.45 4.81 5.06
CA ASN A 253 4.80 4.55 3.78
C ASN A 253 5.68 3.64 2.94
N PHE A 254 5.31 2.37 2.82
CA PHE A 254 6.04 1.39 2.00
C PHE A 254 5.47 1.25 0.58
N GLU A 255 4.40 1.96 0.24
CA GLU A 255 3.77 1.85 -1.09
C GLU A 255 4.37 2.87 -2.07
N GLY A 256 5.06 3.89 -1.54
CA GLY A 256 5.68 4.96 -2.33
C GLY A 256 7.18 4.75 -2.57
N LYS A 257 7.62 4.95 -3.82
CA LYS A 257 9.04 5.02 -4.17
C LYS A 257 9.68 6.30 -3.59
N PRO A 258 10.81 6.21 -2.85
CA PRO A 258 11.55 7.39 -2.39
C PRO A 258 12.11 8.21 -3.55
N PHE A 259 12.34 9.51 -3.33
CA PHE A 259 13.01 10.36 -4.32
C PHE A 259 14.41 9.87 -4.65
N ASN A 260 14.77 9.95 -5.93
CA ASN A 260 16.07 9.54 -6.46
C ASN A 260 16.44 8.08 -6.15
N CYS A 261 15.47 7.24 -5.81
CA CYS A 261 15.69 5.80 -5.74
C CYS A 261 15.56 5.25 -7.16
N GLU A 262 16.54 4.51 -7.67
CA GLU A 262 16.34 3.76 -8.91
C GLU A 262 15.53 2.49 -8.61
N GLU A 263 14.90 1.88 -9.63
CA GLU A 263 14.18 0.61 -9.42
C GLU A 263 15.12 -0.47 -8.90
N LYS A 264 16.36 -0.48 -9.39
CA LYS A 264 17.43 -1.37 -8.94
C LYS A 264 17.81 -1.24 -7.46
N ASP A 265 17.44 -0.14 -6.81
CA ASP A 265 17.71 0.11 -5.40
C ASP A 265 16.55 -0.33 -4.50
N MET A 266 15.51 -0.93 -5.07
CA MET A 266 14.29 -1.34 -4.38
C MET A 266 14.17 -2.86 -4.29
N ILE A 267 13.57 -3.34 -3.20
CA ILE A 267 12.98 -4.67 -3.09
C ILE A 267 11.48 -4.47 -3.14
N ILE A 268 10.82 -5.14 -4.08
CA ILE A 268 9.37 -5.10 -4.24
C ILE A 268 8.81 -6.42 -3.74
N LEU A 269 7.95 -6.37 -2.73
CA LEU A 269 7.16 -7.52 -2.29
C LEU A 269 5.77 -7.42 -2.91
N ARG A 270 5.46 -8.26 -3.90
CA ARG A 270 4.15 -8.31 -4.57
C ARG A 270 3.27 -9.38 -3.95
N TYR A 271 1.97 -9.13 -3.90
CA TYR A 271 1.01 -10.16 -3.51
C TYR A 271 0.83 -11.24 -4.57
N SER A 272 0.84 -10.87 -5.86
CA SER A 272 0.67 -11.81 -6.96
C SER A 272 1.41 -11.35 -8.22
N GLU A 273 1.50 -12.22 -9.22
CA GLU A 273 2.10 -11.92 -10.52
C GLU A 273 1.30 -10.91 -11.35
N SER A 274 0.11 -10.52 -10.90
CA SER A 274 -0.66 -9.47 -11.56
C SER A 274 0.09 -8.14 -11.51
N VAL A 275 0.15 -7.44 -12.65
CA VAL A 275 0.73 -6.10 -12.77
C VAL A 275 0.04 -5.10 -11.83
N ASP A 276 -1.24 -5.30 -11.56
CA ASP A 276 -2.06 -4.48 -10.68
C ASP A 276 -2.10 -4.99 -9.22
N SER A 277 -1.21 -5.92 -8.85
CA SER A 277 -1.17 -6.46 -7.49
C SER A 277 -0.70 -5.41 -6.48
N GLU A 278 -1.29 -5.47 -5.27
CA GLU A 278 -0.79 -4.71 -4.12
C GLU A 278 0.67 -5.11 -3.86
N PHE A 279 1.52 -4.12 -3.60
CA PHE A 279 2.94 -4.33 -3.37
C PHE A 279 3.47 -3.43 -2.25
N PHE A 280 4.58 -3.85 -1.65
CA PHE A 280 5.40 -3.03 -0.77
C PHE A 280 6.77 -2.83 -1.40
N GLY A 281 7.19 -1.58 -1.54
CA GLY A 281 8.52 -1.18 -1.99
C GLY A 281 9.40 -0.78 -0.81
N PHE A 282 10.52 -1.47 -0.67
CA PHE A 282 11.54 -1.16 0.34
C PHE A 282 12.83 -0.75 -0.33
N ASN A 283 13.49 0.28 0.19
CA ASN A 283 14.85 0.56 -0.23
C ASN A 283 15.79 -0.56 0.26
N LYS A 284 16.58 -1.15 -0.66
CA LYS A 284 17.53 -2.24 -0.38
C LYS A 284 18.44 -1.93 0.80
N LYS A 285 19.00 -0.72 0.86
CA LYS A 285 19.92 -0.31 1.94
C LYS A 285 19.24 -0.21 3.30
N PHE A 286 17.98 0.21 3.35
CA PHE A 286 17.24 0.26 4.61
C PHE A 286 16.83 -1.15 5.07
N LEU A 287 16.40 -1.98 4.12
CA LEU A 287 15.97 -3.34 4.42
C LEU A 287 17.13 -4.24 4.89
N SER A 288 18.33 -4.06 4.32
CA SER A 288 19.51 -4.84 4.69
C SER A 288 20.00 -4.61 6.12
N PHE A 289 19.63 -3.48 6.76
CA PHE A 289 19.85 -3.30 8.20
C PHE A 289 19.01 -4.25 9.06
N HIS A 290 17.88 -4.73 8.55
CA HIS A 290 16.92 -5.51 9.31
C HIS A 290 16.97 -7.00 8.97
N THR A 291 17.37 -7.36 7.75
CA THR A 291 17.44 -8.75 7.30
C THR A 291 18.44 -8.94 6.17
N ASN A 292 19.09 -10.11 6.15
CA ASN A 292 19.91 -10.60 5.05
C ASN A 292 19.15 -11.55 4.11
N TYR A 293 17.83 -11.69 4.28
CA TYR A 293 17.00 -12.61 3.50
C TYR A 293 17.09 -12.34 2.00
N PHE A 294 17.22 -11.08 1.62
CA PHE A 294 17.26 -10.62 0.23
C PHE A 294 18.69 -10.55 -0.34
N ASP A 295 19.72 -10.85 0.47
CA ASP A 295 21.11 -10.74 0.04
C ASP A 295 21.45 -11.84 -0.98
N GLY A 296 22.12 -11.45 -2.07
CA GLY A 296 22.60 -12.37 -3.10
C GLY A 296 21.52 -12.86 -4.09
N SER A 297 20.28 -12.40 -3.95
CA SER A 297 19.25 -12.62 -4.96
C SER A 297 19.49 -11.71 -6.17
N PRO A 298 19.50 -12.23 -7.41
CA PRO A 298 19.47 -11.40 -8.60
C PRO A 298 18.10 -10.71 -8.77
N ASP A 299 17.06 -11.30 -8.17
CA ASP A 299 15.69 -10.80 -8.25
C ASP A 299 15.48 -9.65 -7.28
N GLU A 300 14.82 -8.61 -7.78
CA GLU A 300 14.44 -7.41 -7.02
C GLU A 300 12.95 -7.43 -6.64
N GLU A 301 12.19 -8.36 -7.23
CA GLU A 301 10.79 -8.61 -6.95
C GLU A 301 10.61 -9.99 -6.30
N PHE A 302 9.81 -10.04 -5.24
CA PHE A 302 9.51 -11.25 -4.49
C PHE A 302 8.01 -11.35 -4.29
N PHE A 303 7.48 -12.58 -4.34
CA PHE A 303 6.08 -12.83 -4.11
C PHE A 303 5.80 -13.20 -2.66
N ILE A 304 4.83 -12.50 -2.07
CA ILE A 304 4.23 -12.85 -0.79
C ILE A 304 3.37 -14.08 -1.05
N GLN A 305 3.66 -15.19 -0.36
CA GLN A 305 2.89 -16.42 -0.53
C GLN A 305 1.39 -16.18 -0.28
N ASP A 306 0.52 -16.72 -1.14
CA ASP A 306 -0.95 -16.48 -1.21
C ASP A 306 -1.73 -16.61 0.11
N VAL A 307 -1.14 -17.26 1.13
CA VAL A 307 -1.77 -17.51 2.43
C VAL A 307 -1.58 -16.35 3.41
N VAL A 308 -0.72 -15.37 3.09
CA VAL A 308 -0.31 -14.31 4.02
C VAL A 308 -1.13 -13.04 3.80
N ASN A 309 -1.85 -12.62 4.85
CA ASN A 309 -2.58 -11.35 4.82
C ASN A 309 -1.61 -10.16 4.77
N LEU A 310 -1.75 -9.30 3.75
CA LEU A 310 -0.91 -8.10 3.52
C LEU A 310 -0.84 -7.16 4.72
N LYS A 311 -1.91 -7.09 5.52
CA LYS A 311 -1.91 -6.31 6.74
C LYS A 311 -0.85 -6.79 7.73
N PHE A 312 -0.64 -8.11 7.86
CA PHE A 312 0.38 -8.66 8.76
C PHE A 312 1.79 -8.45 8.21
N VAL A 313 1.95 -8.45 6.88
CA VAL A 313 3.23 -8.11 6.23
C VAL A 313 3.60 -6.66 6.54
N ASN A 314 2.67 -5.73 6.31
CA ASN A 314 2.86 -4.33 6.67
C ASN A 314 3.17 -4.19 8.17
N GLU A 315 2.35 -4.75 9.07
CA GLU A 315 2.60 -4.70 10.52
C GLU A 315 4.01 -5.23 10.89
N CYS A 316 4.46 -6.32 10.25
CA CYS A 316 5.79 -6.89 10.49
C CYS A 316 6.92 -5.90 10.12
N PHE A 317 6.86 -5.31 8.93
CA PHE A 317 7.88 -4.36 8.49
C PHE A 317 7.81 -3.03 9.24
N GLN A 318 6.62 -2.56 9.64
CA GLN A 318 6.51 -1.40 10.54
C GLN A 318 7.26 -1.64 11.86
N ILE A 319 7.11 -2.82 12.46
CA ILE A 319 7.84 -3.20 13.68
C ILE A 319 9.34 -3.31 13.39
N ALA A 320 9.73 -3.85 12.24
CA ALA A 320 11.15 -3.94 11.85
C ALA A 320 11.80 -2.55 11.84
N HIS A 321 11.08 -1.55 11.35
CA HIS A 321 11.49 -0.14 11.33
C HIS A 321 11.24 0.62 12.65
N GLY A 322 10.85 -0.09 13.73
CA GLY A 322 10.78 0.46 15.09
C GLY A 322 9.41 0.96 15.53
N VAL A 323 8.35 0.77 14.73
CA VAL A 323 6.99 1.13 15.14
C VAL A 323 6.49 0.16 16.21
N GLN A 324 6.12 0.69 17.38
CA GLN A 324 5.69 -0.10 18.53
C GLN A 324 4.19 -0.45 18.45
N LEU A 325 3.84 -1.29 17.48
CA LEU A 325 2.46 -1.75 17.35
C LEU A 325 2.08 -2.64 18.55
N THR A 326 1.01 -2.26 19.26
CA THR A 326 0.37 -3.13 20.26
C THR A 326 -0.33 -4.27 19.53
N ALA A 327 0.40 -5.34 19.24
CA ALA A 327 -0.07 -6.49 18.47
C ALA A 327 -1.06 -7.39 19.27
N ALA A 328 -2.06 -6.79 19.93
CA ALA A 328 -2.95 -7.38 20.95
C ALA A 328 -3.51 -8.76 20.57
N THR A 329 -3.89 -8.95 19.30
CA THR A 329 -4.62 -10.15 18.85
C THR A 329 -3.94 -10.91 17.71
N ARG A 330 -2.73 -10.52 17.28
CA ARG A 330 -2.15 -10.91 15.96
C ARG A 330 -0.67 -11.31 15.99
N LEU A 331 -0.13 -11.67 17.16
CA LEU A 331 1.30 -11.95 17.32
C LEU A 331 1.81 -13.11 16.45
N LEU A 332 1.02 -14.18 16.28
CA LEU A 332 1.48 -15.39 15.59
C LEU A 332 1.65 -15.21 14.07
N PRO A 333 0.66 -14.66 13.32
CA PRO A 333 0.87 -14.39 11.90
C PRO A 333 2.06 -13.45 11.63
N VAL A 334 2.23 -12.41 12.45
CA VAL A 334 3.36 -11.48 12.31
C VAL A 334 4.69 -12.17 12.64
N LEU A 335 4.70 -13.07 13.64
CA LEU A 335 5.89 -13.86 13.96
C LEU A 335 6.28 -14.81 12.83
N GLU A 336 5.31 -15.46 12.20
CA GLU A 336 5.54 -16.36 11.06
C GLU A 336 6.21 -15.60 9.89
N ILE A 337 5.73 -14.41 9.58
CA ILE A 337 6.32 -13.51 8.57
C ILE A 337 7.72 -13.07 8.98
N ALA A 338 7.89 -12.61 10.23
CA ALA A 338 9.17 -12.16 10.75
C ALA A 338 10.24 -13.26 10.69
N PHE A 339 9.86 -14.49 11.03
CA PHE A 339 10.75 -15.64 10.97
C PHE A 339 11.10 -16.00 9.52
N HIS A 340 10.10 -16.02 8.62
CA HIS A 340 10.31 -16.28 7.19
C HIS A 340 11.32 -15.31 6.57
N TYR A 341 11.13 -14.01 6.77
CA TYR A 341 12.03 -12.96 6.27
C TYR A 341 13.24 -12.71 7.18
N LYS A 342 13.53 -13.59 8.16
CA LYS A 342 14.70 -13.49 9.07
C LYS A 342 14.84 -12.15 9.82
N LEU A 343 13.72 -11.49 10.11
CA LEU A 343 13.66 -10.21 10.84
C LEU A 343 13.84 -10.42 12.35
N SER A 344 15.08 -10.67 12.77
CA SER A 344 15.41 -11.07 14.15
C SER A 344 15.03 -10.04 15.22
N ASN A 345 15.03 -8.75 14.87
CA ASN A 345 14.57 -7.66 15.72
C ASN A 345 13.06 -7.77 16.01
N VAL A 346 12.26 -8.09 14.98
CA VAL A 346 10.82 -8.29 15.12
C VAL A 346 10.52 -9.54 15.94
N VAL A 347 11.20 -10.66 15.69
CA VAL A 347 11.05 -11.90 16.47
C VAL A 347 11.28 -11.64 17.96
N LYS A 348 12.36 -10.95 18.32
CA LYS A 348 12.66 -10.57 19.72
C LYS A 348 11.62 -9.63 20.32
N TYR A 349 11.11 -8.67 19.54
CA TYR A 349 10.05 -7.77 19.99
C TYR A 349 8.77 -8.55 20.30
N LEU A 350 8.35 -9.42 19.39
CA LEU A 350 7.14 -10.24 19.55
C LEU A 350 7.27 -11.21 20.72
N GLU A 351 8.44 -11.81 20.92
CA GLU A 351 8.74 -12.66 22.07
C GLU A 351 8.55 -11.92 23.41
N ARG A 352 9.00 -10.65 23.49
CA ARG A 352 8.78 -9.80 24.68
C ARG A 352 7.30 -9.48 24.89
N GLN A 353 6.58 -9.14 23.82
CA GLN A 353 5.14 -8.88 23.87
C GLN A 353 4.36 -10.13 24.33
N MET A 354 4.74 -11.29 23.82
CA MET A 354 4.26 -12.59 24.23
C MET A 354 4.45 -12.81 25.73
N PHE A 355 5.66 -12.56 26.24
CA PHE A 355 5.98 -12.69 27.66
C PHE A 355 5.12 -11.78 28.56
N GLN A 356 4.96 -10.51 28.19
CA GLN A 356 4.25 -9.51 29.01
C GLN A 356 2.75 -9.80 29.18
N ARG A 357 2.14 -10.59 28.29
CA ARG A 357 0.69 -10.83 28.29
C ARG A 357 0.21 -11.98 29.16
N HIS A 358 1.07 -12.51 30.04
CA HIS A 358 0.74 -13.59 30.98
C HIS A 358 -0.07 -14.72 30.35
N PHE A 359 0.60 -15.62 29.60
CA PHE A 359 -0.05 -16.80 29.04
C PHE A 359 -0.81 -17.58 30.12
N SER A 360 -2.12 -17.72 29.93
CA SER A 360 -2.94 -18.64 30.72
C SER A 360 -2.33 -20.05 30.64
N SER A 361 -2.40 -20.78 31.75
CA SER A 361 -1.89 -22.15 31.90
C SER A 361 -2.49 -23.14 30.89
N GLU A 362 -3.62 -22.78 30.26
CA GLU A 362 -4.44 -23.67 29.45
C GLU A 362 -3.84 -24.07 28.09
N ASN A 363 -2.67 -23.54 27.68
CA ASN A 363 -2.08 -23.94 26.40
C ASN A 363 -0.55 -24.07 26.37
N ILE A 364 0.03 -24.64 27.42
CA ILE A 364 1.50 -24.77 27.57
C ILE A 364 2.16 -25.56 26.43
N GLN A 365 1.51 -26.60 25.90
CA GLN A 365 2.05 -27.41 24.80
C GLN A 365 2.11 -26.62 23.49
N PHE A 366 1.06 -25.85 23.18
CA PHE A 366 1.04 -25.00 22.00
C PHE A 366 2.17 -23.96 22.03
N TRP A 367 2.33 -23.27 23.15
CA TRP A 367 3.40 -22.27 23.30
C TRP A 367 4.78 -22.90 23.30
N THR A 368 4.94 -24.09 23.88
CA THR A 368 6.20 -24.86 23.80
C THR A 368 6.52 -25.19 22.34
N ARG A 369 5.55 -25.70 21.57
CA ARG A 369 5.71 -26.00 20.15
C ARG A 369 6.13 -24.76 19.36
N LYS A 370 5.44 -23.64 19.59
CA LYS A 370 5.71 -22.37 18.89
C LYS A 370 7.08 -21.79 19.28
N ALA A 371 7.48 -21.92 20.54
CA ALA A 371 8.79 -21.48 20.99
C ALA A 371 9.94 -22.30 20.36
N ILE A 372 9.75 -23.62 20.20
CA ILE A 372 10.72 -24.47 19.47
C ILE A 372 10.74 -24.08 17.99
N GLN A 373 9.56 -24.01 17.36
CA GLN A 373 9.42 -23.73 15.93
C GLN A 373 10.09 -22.41 15.50
N PHE A 374 9.97 -21.36 16.32
CA PHE A 374 10.49 -20.02 15.99
C PHE A 374 11.73 -19.63 16.79
N ASP A 375 12.40 -20.57 17.46
CA ASP A 375 13.57 -20.36 18.30
C ASP A 375 13.40 -19.23 19.35
N LEU A 376 12.22 -19.19 20.00
CA LEU A 376 11.88 -18.22 21.04
C LEU A 376 12.50 -18.63 22.39
N ASN A 377 13.80 -18.40 22.51
CA ASN A 377 14.61 -18.84 23.64
C ASN A 377 14.15 -18.28 24.99
N HIS A 378 13.78 -17.00 25.09
CA HIS A 378 13.30 -16.40 26.32
C HIS A 378 11.93 -16.94 26.72
N LEU A 379 11.01 -17.09 25.75
CA LEU A 379 9.71 -17.69 25.99
C LEU A 379 9.86 -19.14 26.45
N PHE A 380 10.69 -19.93 25.77
CA PHE A 380 10.97 -21.32 26.14
C PHE A 380 11.54 -21.41 27.55
N SER A 381 12.49 -20.53 27.91
CA SER A 381 13.08 -20.47 29.27
C SER A 381 12.00 -20.29 30.34
N GLN A 382 11.06 -19.39 30.10
CA GLN A 382 9.99 -19.05 31.04
C GLN A 382 8.97 -20.17 31.16
N LEU A 383 8.57 -20.77 30.04
CA LEU A 383 7.71 -21.97 30.04
C LEU A 383 8.36 -23.08 30.88
N MET A 384 9.66 -23.28 30.69
CA MET A 384 10.42 -24.28 31.43
C MET A 384 10.49 -23.98 32.93
N ARG A 385 10.37 -22.74 33.40
CA ARG A 385 10.37 -22.39 34.84
C ARG A 385 9.07 -22.69 35.57
N ARG A 386 7.97 -22.95 34.86
CA ARG A 386 6.66 -23.25 35.47
C ARG A 386 6.63 -24.65 36.11
N ASP A 387 5.76 -24.86 37.09
CA ASP A 387 5.61 -26.13 37.82
C ASP A 387 5.22 -27.32 36.92
N ASP A 388 4.61 -27.04 35.76
CA ASP A 388 4.25 -28.04 34.74
C ASP A 388 5.45 -28.52 33.89
N SER A 389 6.70 -28.22 34.26
CA SER A 389 7.87 -28.48 33.41
C SER A 389 8.02 -29.96 33.01
N ARG A 390 7.57 -30.91 33.82
CA ARG A 390 7.57 -32.35 33.48
C ARG A 390 6.67 -32.67 32.28
N LYS A 391 5.51 -32.02 32.17
CA LYS A 391 4.61 -32.16 30.99
C LYS A 391 5.28 -31.59 29.74
N ILE A 392 5.95 -30.45 29.88
CA ILE A 392 6.75 -29.83 28.81
C ILE A 392 7.85 -30.79 28.36
N LEU A 393 8.59 -31.42 29.29
CA LEU A 393 9.67 -32.35 28.95
C LEU A 393 9.17 -33.56 28.15
N LYS A 394 8.02 -34.14 28.52
CA LYS A 394 7.44 -35.27 27.78
C LYS A 394 7.12 -34.88 26.34
N PHE A 395 6.60 -33.67 26.13
CA PHE A 395 6.33 -33.12 24.81
C PHE A 395 7.61 -32.80 24.03
N VAL A 396 8.58 -32.14 24.66
CA VAL A 396 9.88 -31.76 24.09
C VAL A 396 10.63 -32.98 23.54
N LYS A 397 10.57 -34.14 24.22
CA LYS A 397 11.23 -35.37 23.74
C LYS A 397 10.79 -35.79 22.34
N THR A 398 9.56 -35.49 21.92
CA THR A 398 9.07 -35.82 20.57
C THR A 398 9.49 -34.80 19.51
N LYS A 399 10.21 -33.74 19.91
CA LYS A 399 10.56 -32.58 19.09
C LYS A 399 12.05 -32.26 19.04
N ILE A 400 12.90 -33.14 19.58
CA ILE A 400 14.37 -32.96 19.61
C ILE A 400 14.96 -32.61 18.22
N PRO A 401 14.58 -33.27 17.11
CA PRO A 401 15.16 -32.96 15.80
C PRO A 401 14.87 -31.55 15.30
N GLU A 402 13.81 -30.90 15.81
CA GLU A 402 13.35 -29.58 15.40
C GLU A 402 13.98 -28.43 16.22
N MET A 403 14.79 -28.76 17.24
CA MET A 403 15.29 -27.76 18.20
C MET A 403 16.60 -27.11 17.77
N SER A 404 16.73 -25.82 18.10
CA SER A 404 18.03 -25.16 18.06
C SER A 404 18.98 -25.74 19.13
N GLY A 405 20.28 -25.63 18.88
CA GLY A 405 21.30 -25.99 19.87
C GLY A 405 21.15 -25.22 21.19
N ARG A 406 20.55 -24.02 21.17
CA ARG A 406 20.33 -23.20 22.37
C ARG A 406 19.18 -23.75 23.22
N ILE A 407 18.05 -24.10 22.59
CA ILE A 407 16.92 -24.75 23.27
C ILE A 407 17.35 -26.09 23.87
N MET A 408 18.11 -26.90 23.13
CA MET A 408 18.67 -28.17 23.65
C MET A 408 19.54 -27.96 24.88
N LYS A 409 20.46 -26.98 24.84
CA LYS A 409 21.31 -26.63 25.99
C LYS A 409 20.48 -26.23 27.20
N MET A 410 19.37 -25.51 27.03
CA MET A 410 18.49 -25.11 28.13
C MET A 410 17.77 -26.31 28.78
N ILE A 411 17.34 -27.29 27.98
CA ILE A 411 16.73 -28.53 28.48
C ILE A 411 17.75 -29.33 29.29
N ILE A 412 18.96 -29.51 28.73
CA ILE A 412 20.08 -30.18 29.39
C ILE A 412 20.42 -29.47 30.71
N ALA A 413 20.55 -28.15 30.71
CA ALA A 413 20.83 -27.36 31.92
C ALA A 413 19.77 -27.58 33.00
N LYS A 414 18.48 -27.57 32.64
CA LYS A 414 17.39 -27.73 33.60
C LYS A 414 17.23 -29.17 34.12
N TYR A 415 17.53 -30.21 33.35
CA TYR A 415 17.20 -31.59 33.73
C TYR A 415 18.39 -32.52 33.99
N LEU A 416 19.57 -32.20 33.45
CA LEU A 416 20.79 -32.98 33.68
C LEU A 416 21.70 -32.32 34.71
N TYR A 417 21.71 -30.99 34.80
CA TYR A 417 22.61 -30.25 35.69
C TYR A 417 21.94 -29.61 36.91
N ALA A 418 20.63 -29.34 36.86
CA ALA A 418 19.91 -28.97 38.08
C ALA A 418 19.71 -30.23 38.92
N LYS A 419 20.59 -30.45 39.91
CA LYS A 419 20.37 -31.42 40.98
C LYS A 419 18.97 -31.16 41.58
N VAL A 420 18.10 -32.17 41.51
CA VAL A 420 16.85 -32.23 42.29
C VAL A 420 17.20 -32.36 43.76
#